data_AF-A0A2V7L1N2-F1
#
_entry.id   AF-A0A2V7L1N2-F1
#
_cell.length_a   1.000
_cell.length_b   1.000
_cell.length_c   1.000
_cell.angle_alpha   90.00
_cell.angle_beta   90.00
_cell.angle_gamma   90.00
#
_symmetry.space_group_name_H-M   'P 1'
#
loop_
_entity.id
_entity.type
_entity.pdbx_description
1 polymer ?
#
loop_
_entity_poly.entity_id
_entity_poly.type
_entity_poly.pdbx_seq_one_letter_code
_entity_poly.pdbx_strand_id
1 'polypeptide(L)'
;MLKLASALIAGWMTMGGWAVVTVQDLPEYFVVGQPYTLEFKVRQHGRTLMNNVQPQLVVATAAHNNNATTLLATRSGDGTYRVTFTAPPTNRVYLTIISGWGASDLSLYPLPVVAAGTLPAPLSPIDRGQMLFVAKGCNACHENSDLADRPANQSIVVGPALGGRHLPREYTIQKMKNPNSEKMPDLGLSDTEAAAIAAFLSGDRATATGGR
;
A
#
# COMPACT_ATOMS: atom_id res chain seq x y z
N MET A 1 36.12 -29.39 -40.89
CA MET A 1 35.58 -28.01 -40.96
C MET A 1 34.53 -27.86 -39.87
N LEU A 2 34.92 -27.32 -38.72
CA LEU A 2 34.09 -27.20 -37.53
C LEU A 2 33.26 -25.91 -37.63
N LYS A 3 31.95 -26.02 -37.87
CA LYS A 3 31.05 -24.85 -37.86
C LYS A 3 30.69 -24.53 -36.41
N LEU A 4 31.28 -23.47 -35.87
CA LEU A 4 30.84 -22.87 -34.61
C LEU A 4 29.44 -22.27 -34.83
N ALA A 5 28.43 -22.82 -34.15
CA ALA A 5 27.15 -22.18 -33.99
C ALA A 5 27.28 -21.12 -32.88
N SER A 6 27.35 -19.85 -33.28
CA SER A 6 27.23 -18.74 -32.34
C SER A 6 25.81 -18.72 -31.78
N ALA A 7 25.62 -19.24 -30.57
CA ALA A 7 24.42 -19.01 -29.80
C ALA A 7 24.40 -17.53 -29.40
N LEU A 8 23.51 -16.76 -30.03
CA LEU A 8 23.12 -15.45 -29.56
C LEU A 8 22.42 -15.64 -28.21
N ILE A 9 23.16 -15.45 -27.12
CA ILE A 9 22.57 -15.23 -25.80
C ILE A 9 21.90 -13.86 -25.91
N ALA A 10 20.63 -13.85 -26.30
CA ALA A 10 19.78 -12.69 -26.14
C ALA A 10 19.66 -12.43 -24.64
N GLY A 11 20.52 -11.54 -24.14
CA GLY A 11 20.37 -10.97 -22.81
C GLY A 11 18.98 -10.37 -22.74
N TRP A 12 18.11 -10.97 -21.94
CA TRP A 12 16.88 -10.32 -21.53
C TRP A 12 17.32 -9.09 -20.76
N MET A 13 17.36 -7.94 -21.43
CA MET A 13 17.35 -6.67 -20.76
C MET A 13 16.16 -6.74 -19.80
N THR A 14 16.44 -6.78 -18.51
CA THR A 14 15.45 -6.58 -17.48
C THR A 14 14.94 -5.16 -17.67
N MET A 15 13.94 -4.99 -18.54
CA MET A 15 12.99 -3.89 -18.39
C MET A 15 12.26 -4.19 -17.07
N GLY A 16 12.95 -3.91 -15.96
CA GLY A 16 12.54 -4.27 -14.61
C GLY A 16 11.22 -3.59 -14.33
N GLY A 17 10.13 -4.34 -14.45
CA GLY A 17 8.81 -3.82 -14.15
C GLY A 17 8.72 -3.51 -12.66
N TRP A 18 7.92 -2.51 -12.33
CA TRP A 18 7.46 -2.27 -10.95
C TRP A 18 6.01 -2.70 -10.81
N ALA A 19 5.60 -2.92 -9.57
CA ALA A 19 4.24 -3.24 -9.20
C ALA A 19 3.73 -2.29 -8.11
N VAL A 20 2.42 -2.27 -7.92
CA VAL A 20 1.75 -1.63 -6.79
C VAL A 20 0.96 -2.69 -6.06
N VAL A 21 1.17 -2.74 -4.75
CA VAL A 21 0.34 -3.49 -3.82
C VAL A 21 -0.73 -2.56 -3.27
N THR A 22 -1.98 -3.02 -3.27
CA THR A 22 -3.12 -2.28 -2.71
C THR A 22 -3.84 -3.17 -1.71
N VAL A 23 -3.77 -2.81 -0.42
CA VAL A 23 -4.45 -3.52 0.66
C VAL A 23 -5.94 -3.15 0.69
N GLN A 24 -6.79 -4.15 0.88
CA GLN A 24 -8.23 -4.00 1.05
C GLN A 24 -8.58 -4.04 2.53
N ASP A 25 -9.46 -3.14 2.96
CA ASP A 25 -10.06 -3.11 4.31
C ASP A 25 -9.04 -3.28 5.46
N LEU A 26 -7.94 -2.52 5.43
CA LEU A 26 -6.93 -2.57 6.48
C LEU A 26 -7.52 -2.08 7.82
N PRO A 27 -7.51 -2.91 8.89
CA PRO A 27 -7.99 -2.47 10.19
C PRO A 27 -7.02 -1.47 10.82
N GLU A 28 -7.53 -0.57 11.66
CA GLU A 28 -6.72 0.42 12.38
C GLU A 28 -5.91 -0.19 13.53
N TYR A 29 -6.28 -1.40 13.97
CA TYR A 29 -5.61 -2.14 15.04
C TYR A 29 -5.90 -3.63 14.93
N PHE A 30 -5.10 -4.44 15.64
CA PHE A 30 -5.33 -5.87 15.80
C PHE A 30 -5.52 -6.23 17.27
N VAL A 31 -6.14 -7.37 17.54
CA VAL A 31 -6.32 -7.91 18.89
C VAL A 31 -5.43 -9.13 19.07
N VAL A 32 -4.63 -9.16 20.14
CA VAL A 32 -3.69 -10.26 20.45
C VAL A 32 -4.37 -11.62 20.30
N GLY A 33 -3.72 -12.54 19.59
CA GLY A 33 -4.17 -13.92 19.42
C GLY A 33 -5.34 -14.10 18.44
N GLN A 34 -5.93 -13.02 17.91
CA GLN A 34 -6.98 -13.12 16.90
C GLN A 34 -6.37 -13.34 15.50
N PRO A 35 -6.99 -14.20 14.67
CA PRO A 35 -6.62 -14.35 13.28
C PRO A 35 -7.18 -13.20 12.44
N TYR A 36 -6.34 -12.66 11.56
CA TYR A 36 -6.72 -11.64 10.58
C TYR A 36 -6.31 -12.08 9.19
N THR A 37 -7.24 -11.92 8.25
CA THR A 37 -6.97 -12.13 6.82
C THR A 37 -6.77 -10.79 6.16
N LEU A 38 -5.58 -10.56 5.63
CA LEU A 38 -5.32 -9.42 4.75
C LEU A 38 -5.59 -9.85 3.32
N GLU A 39 -6.40 -9.07 2.62
CA GLU A 39 -6.56 -9.18 1.17
C GLU A 39 -5.89 -7.99 0.49
N PHE A 40 -5.19 -8.24 -0.61
CA PHE A 40 -4.52 -7.20 -1.37
C PHE A 40 -4.45 -7.56 -2.86
N LYS A 41 -4.27 -6.54 -3.69
CA LYS A 41 -4.07 -6.69 -5.14
C LYS A 41 -2.64 -6.34 -5.52
N VAL A 42 -2.07 -7.06 -6.49
CA VAL A 42 -0.78 -6.74 -7.10
C VAL A 42 -1.00 -6.32 -8.55
N ARG A 43 -0.51 -5.14 -8.93
CA ARG A 43 -0.67 -4.59 -10.29
C ARG A 43 0.68 -4.19 -10.88
N GLN A 44 1.02 -4.71 -12.05
CA GLN A 44 2.17 -4.24 -12.82
C GLN A 44 1.89 -2.83 -13.34
N HIS A 45 2.87 -1.95 -13.18
CA HIS A 45 2.78 -0.54 -13.53
C HIS A 45 1.53 0.16 -12.96
N GLY A 46 1.06 -0.32 -11.81
CA GLY A 46 -0.14 0.17 -11.14
C GLY A 46 -1.46 -0.22 -11.81
N ARG A 47 -1.46 -0.84 -12.99
CA ARG A 47 -2.68 -1.07 -13.78
C ARG A 47 -3.02 -2.54 -13.99
N THR A 48 -2.08 -3.31 -14.53
CA THR A 48 -2.35 -4.68 -14.98
C THR A 48 -2.31 -5.63 -13.80
N LEU A 49 -3.44 -6.26 -13.48
CA LEU A 49 -3.53 -7.27 -12.41
C LEU A 49 -2.58 -8.44 -12.71
N MET A 50 -1.79 -8.82 -11.71
CA MET A 50 -0.77 -9.85 -11.84
C MET A 50 -1.23 -11.16 -11.19
N ASN A 51 -1.41 -12.20 -12.01
CA ASN A 51 -1.85 -13.52 -11.52
C ASN A 51 -0.70 -14.49 -11.23
N ASN A 52 0.48 -14.22 -11.77
CA ASN A 52 1.60 -15.15 -11.80
C ASN A 52 2.75 -14.71 -10.87
N VAL A 53 2.41 -14.04 -9.77
CA VAL A 53 3.35 -13.70 -8.68
C VAL A 53 3.06 -14.55 -7.45
N GLN A 54 4.07 -14.70 -6.58
CA GLN A 54 3.98 -15.44 -5.31
C GLN A 54 4.26 -14.49 -4.14
N PRO A 55 3.30 -13.61 -3.79
CA PRO A 55 3.53 -12.62 -2.76
C PRO A 55 3.55 -13.27 -1.37
N GLN A 56 4.22 -12.59 -0.44
CA GLN A 56 4.38 -13.04 0.94
C GLN A 56 4.04 -11.90 1.89
N LEU A 57 3.59 -12.22 3.10
CA LEU A 57 3.48 -11.29 4.20
C LEU A 57 4.58 -11.57 5.21
N VAL A 58 5.38 -10.56 5.49
CA VAL A 58 6.32 -10.53 6.60
C VAL A 58 5.62 -9.85 7.78
N VAL A 59 5.49 -10.58 8.89
CA VAL A 59 4.91 -10.12 10.14
C VAL A 59 6.02 -10.01 11.17
N ALA A 60 6.33 -8.80 11.61
CA ALA A 60 7.41 -8.53 12.56
C ALA A 60 6.90 -7.85 13.84
N THR A 61 7.56 -8.16 14.95
CA THR A 61 7.25 -7.57 16.28
C THR A 61 8.16 -6.39 16.63
N ALA A 62 9.16 -6.12 15.80
CA ALA A 62 10.03 -4.95 15.89
C ALA A 62 10.26 -4.34 14.50
N ALA A 63 10.69 -3.07 14.49
CA ALA A 63 10.99 -2.33 13.26
C ALA A 63 12.05 -3.03 12.40
N HIS A 64 12.12 -2.66 11.12
CA HIS A 64 13.07 -3.22 10.15
C HIS A 64 12.95 -4.74 9.97
N ASN A 65 11.74 -5.29 10.12
CA ASN A 65 11.45 -6.72 10.03
C ASN A 65 12.25 -7.57 11.03
N ASN A 66 12.64 -7.00 12.17
CA ASN A 66 13.27 -7.75 13.26
C ASN A 66 12.24 -8.67 13.93
N ASN A 67 12.65 -9.89 14.28
CA ASN A 67 11.78 -10.94 14.83
C ASN A 67 10.56 -11.22 13.94
N ALA A 68 10.82 -11.42 12.65
CA ALA A 68 9.78 -11.63 11.65
C ALA A 68 9.45 -13.09 11.38
N THR A 69 8.18 -13.32 11.03
CA THR A 69 7.69 -14.55 10.41
C THR A 69 7.18 -14.23 9.01
N THR A 70 7.48 -15.09 8.04
CA THR A 70 7.04 -14.94 6.66
C THR A 70 5.94 -15.95 6.34
N LEU A 71 4.84 -15.47 5.74
CA LEU A 71 3.66 -16.24 5.38
C LEU A 71 3.42 -16.12 3.89
N LEU A 72 3.21 -17.24 3.20
CA LEU A 72 2.88 -17.24 1.78
C LEU A 72 1.42 -16.80 1.59
N ALA A 73 1.19 -15.83 0.70
CA ALA A 73 -0.16 -15.45 0.32
C ALA A 73 -0.69 -16.39 -0.76
N THR A 74 -2.00 -16.64 -0.73
CA THR A 74 -2.70 -17.47 -1.69
C THR A 74 -3.52 -16.61 -2.63
N ARG A 75 -3.51 -16.91 -3.93
CA ARG A 75 -4.34 -16.20 -4.90
C ARG A 75 -5.82 -16.45 -4.57
N SER A 76 -6.59 -15.39 -4.40
CA SER A 76 -8.03 -15.42 -4.13
C SER A 76 -8.89 -15.03 -5.32
N GLY A 77 -8.31 -14.34 -6.31
CA GLY A 77 -9.01 -13.85 -7.50
C GLY A 77 -8.04 -13.22 -8.49
N ASP A 78 -8.57 -12.50 -9.48
CA ASP A 78 -7.74 -11.83 -10.49
C ASP A 78 -6.85 -10.75 -9.85
N GLY A 79 -5.53 -10.96 -9.94
CA GLY A 79 -4.50 -10.18 -9.25
C GLY A 79 -4.67 -10.02 -7.74
N THR A 80 -5.58 -10.78 -7.13
CA THR A 80 -5.99 -10.64 -5.72
C THR A 80 -5.44 -11.81 -4.93
N TYR A 81 -4.86 -11.49 -3.78
CA TYR A 81 -4.19 -12.43 -2.89
C TYR A 81 -4.68 -12.22 -1.46
N ARG A 82 -4.73 -13.31 -0.70
CA ARG A 82 -5.05 -13.29 0.72
C ARG A 82 -4.02 -14.04 1.55
N VAL A 83 -3.81 -13.58 2.76
CA VAL A 83 -2.91 -14.19 3.74
C VAL A 83 -3.49 -14.00 5.12
N THR A 84 -3.49 -15.08 5.91
CA THR A 84 -4.00 -15.05 7.28
C THR A 84 -2.83 -15.13 8.24
N PHE A 85 -2.80 -14.24 9.23
CA PHE A 85 -1.84 -14.27 10.33
C PHE A 85 -2.56 -14.13 11.66
N THR A 86 -1.94 -14.62 12.73
CA THR A 86 -2.43 -14.40 14.10
C THR A 86 -1.70 -13.20 14.69
N ALA A 87 -2.42 -12.23 15.24
CA ALA A 87 -1.82 -11.03 15.80
C ALA A 87 -0.88 -11.39 16.99
N PRO A 88 0.41 -11.01 16.92
CA PRO A 88 1.38 -11.39 17.94
C PRO A 88 1.13 -10.66 19.28
N PRO A 89 1.60 -11.22 20.42
CA PRO A 89 1.48 -10.60 21.75
C PRO A 89 2.50 -9.46 21.93
N THR A 90 2.32 -8.38 21.19
CA THR A 90 3.12 -7.16 21.20
C THR A 90 2.19 -5.94 21.27
N ASN A 91 2.72 -4.73 21.44
CA ASN A 91 1.92 -3.50 21.36
C ASN A 91 1.80 -2.95 19.92
N ARG A 92 2.71 -3.35 19.02
CA ARG A 92 2.75 -2.94 17.62
C ARG A 92 3.24 -4.06 16.74
N VAL A 93 2.63 -4.19 15.56
CA VAL A 93 3.04 -5.11 14.51
C VAL A 93 3.49 -4.33 13.28
N TYR A 94 4.55 -4.82 12.65
CA TYR A 94 5.10 -4.30 11.41
C TYR A 94 4.78 -5.30 10.31
N LEU A 95 4.12 -4.82 9.26
CA LEU A 95 3.64 -5.66 8.17
C LEU A 95 4.29 -5.18 6.87
N THR A 96 4.98 -6.10 6.19
CA THR A 96 5.53 -5.87 4.85
C THR A 96 4.99 -6.92 3.89
N ILE A 97 4.38 -6.48 2.80
CA ILE A 97 3.95 -7.36 1.72
C ILE A 97 5.05 -7.39 0.67
N ILE A 98 5.70 -8.55 0.55
CA ILE A 98 6.63 -8.84 -0.54
C ILE A 98 5.79 -9.13 -1.78
N SER A 99 5.93 -8.31 -2.81
CA SER A 99 5.07 -8.38 -4.01
C SER A 99 5.35 -9.61 -4.87
N GLY A 100 6.55 -10.16 -4.78
CA GLY A 100 7.05 -11.19 -5.69
C GLY A 100 7.42 -10.64 -7.07
N TRP A 101 7.54 -9.31 -7.24
CA TRP A 101 7.90 -8.67 -8.50
C TRP A 101 8.75 -7.41 -8.32
N GLY A 102 10.00 -7.45 -8.80
CA GLY A 102 10.91 -6.31 -8.69
C GLY A 102 11.10 -5.84 -7.24
N ALA A 103 11.48 -4.58 -7.06
CA ALA A 103 11.63 -3.95 -5.74
C ALA A 103 10.32 -3.26 -5.30
N SER A 104 9.18 -3.92 -5.49
CA SER A 104 7.84 -3.32 -5.35
C SER A 104 7.10 -3.73 -4.08
N ASP A 105 7.84 -3.91 -3.00
CA ASP A 105 7.29 -4.33 -1.72
C ASP A 105 6.59 -3.17 -1.01
N LEU A 106 5.58 -3.51 -0.21
CA LEU A 106 4.79 -2.55 0.55
C LEU A 106 4.93 -2.80 2.05
N SER A 107 5.70 -1.96 2.72
CA SER A 107 5.66 -1.81 4.17
C SER A 107 4.54 -0.85 4.57
N LEU A 108 3.67 -1.32 5.46
CA LEU A 108 2.60 -0.53 6.07
C LEU A 108 3.12 0.30 7.25
N TYR A 109 2.34 1.27 7.69
CA TYR A 109 2.56 1.89 8.98
C TYR A 109 2.46 0.85 10.11
N PRO A 110 3.23 0.98 11.21
CA PRO A 110 3.13 0.07 12.34
C PRO A 110 1.74 0.15 12.98
N LEU A 111 1.04 -0.97 13.00
CA LEU A 111 -0.33 -1.03 13.52
C LEU A 111 -0.34 -1.42 14.99
N PRO A 112 -1.15 -0.77 15.83
CA PRO A 112 -1.29 -1.15 17.22
C PRO A 112 -1.89 -2.55 17.34
N VAL A 113 -1.42 -3.30 18.34
CA VAL A 113 -2.01 -4.56 18.75
C VAL A 113 -2.44 -4.41 20.21
N VAL A 114 -3.72 -4.68 20.48
CA VAL A 114 -4.36 -4.45 21.78
C VAL A 114 -4.77 -5.77 22.43
N ALA A 115 -4.90 -5.77 23.74
CA ALA A 115 -5.42 -6.93 24.47
C ALA A 115 -6.90 -7.19 24.11
N ALA A 116 -7.33 -8.45 24.22
CA ALA A 116 -8.73 -8.80 24.04
C ALA A 116 -9.64 -7.98 24.98
N GLY A 117 -10.77 -7.52 24.45
CA GLY A 117 -11.71 -6.65 25.18
C GLY A 117 -11.29 -5.17 25.25
N THR A 118 -10.12 -4.80 24.73
CA THR A 118 -9.73 -3.38 24.62
C THR A 118 -10.30 -2.77 23.35
N LEU A 119 -10.96 -1.61 23.49
CA LEU A 119 -11.36 -0.78 22.36
C LEU A 119 -10.46 0.47 22.32
N PRO A 120 -9.50 0.54 21.38
CA PRO A 120 -8.67 1.73 21.24
C PRO A 120 -9.49 2.92 20.73
N ALA A 121 -9.01 4.13 21.01
CA ALA A 121 -9.57 5.33 20.40
C ALA A 121 -9.43 5.25 18.87
N PRO A 122 -10.46 5.67 18.11
CA PRO A 122 -10.39 5.70 16.66
C PRO A 122 -9.31 6.69 16.20
N LEU A 123 -8.69 6.40 15.06
CA LEU A 123 -7.73 7.33 14.46
C LEU A 123 -8.43 8.63 14.06
N SER A 124 -7.69 9.74 14.12
CA SER A 124 -8.16 10.98 13.51
C SER A 124 -8.34 10.77 11.99
N PRO A 125 -9.23 11.52 11.32
CA PRO A 125 -9.40 11.41 9.87
C PRO A 125 -8.10 11.61 9.07
N ILE A 126 -7.18 12.45 9.58
CA ILE A 126 -5.88 12.72 8.96
C ILE A 126 -4.95 11.53 9.14
N ASP A 127 -4.83 10.98 10.35
CA ASP A 127 -3.97 9.80 10.61
C ASP A 127 -4.46 8.58 9.84
N ARG A 128 -5.77 8.36 9.82
CA ARG A 128 -6.40 7.32 9.00
C ARG A 128 -6.11 7.53 7.52
N GLY A 129 -6.19 8.77 7.04
CA GLY A 129 -5.87 9.13 5.67
C GLY A 129 -4.42 8.86 5.28
N GLN A 130 -3.46 9.20 6.15
CA GLN A 130 -2.04 8.91 5.97
C GLN A 130 -1.78 7.40 5.91
N MET A 131 -2.38 6.64 6.83
CA MET A 131 -2.27 5.18 6.85
C MET A 131 -2.79 4.57 5.53
N LEU A 132 -3.98 5.00 5.10
CA LEU A 132 -4.61 4.52 3.87
C LEU A 132 -3.84 4.95 2.62
N PHE A 133 -3.26 6.14 2.58
CA PHE A 133 -2.44 6.60 1.45
C PHE A 133 -1.29 5.62 1.15
N VAL A 134 -0.62 5.12 2.19
CA VAL A 134 0.42 4.09 2.05
C VAL A 134 -0.21 2.73 1.76
N ALA A 135 -1.22 2.29 2.52
CA ALA A 135 -1.83 0.97 2.35
C ALA A 135 -2.44 0.73 0.96
N LYS A 136 -2.89 1.80 0.30
CA LYS A 136 -3.43 1.75 -1.07
C LYS A 136 -2.34 1.81 -2.14
N GLY A 137 -1.09 2.07 -1.75
CA GLY A 137 0.07 2.13 -2.63
C GLY A 137 0.23 3.48 -3.35
N CYS A 138 -0.43 4.55 -2.88
CA CYS A 138 -0.35 5.87 -3.52
C CYS A 138 1.10 6.42 -3.51
N ASN A 139 1.86 6.10 -2.47
CA ASN A 139 3.26 6.50 -2.28
C ASN A 139 4.24 5.79 -3.23
N ALA A 140 3.81 4.74 -3.95
CA ALA A 140 4.64 4.14 -5.00
C ALA A 140 4.82 5.11 -6.18
N CYS A 141 3.75 5.81 -6.57
CA CYS A 141 3.76 6.71 -7.73
C CYS A 141 3.87 8.19 -7.35
N HIS A 142 3.41 8.58 -6.17
CA HIS A 142 3.36 9.97 -5.71
C HIS A 142 4.27 10.18 -4.52
N GLU A 143 5.19 11.13 -4.64
CA GLU A 143 5.89 11.65 -3.47
C GLU A 143 4.94 12.50 -2.62
N ASN A 144 5.10 12.40 -1.30
CA ASN A 144 4.36 13.23 -0.37
C ASN A 144 5.24 13.55 0.84
N SER A 145 5.61 14.83 0.98
CA SER A 145 6.43 15.35 2.08
C SER A 145 5.71 15.36 3.43
N ASP A 146 4.38 15.26 3.42
CA ASP A 146 3.54 15.40 4.62
C ASP A 146 3.36 14.05 5.33
N LEU A 147 3.92 12.97 4.79
CA LEU A 147 3.95 11.66 5.45
C LEU A 147 4.88 11.68 6.66
N ALA A 148 4.31 11.72 7.86
CA ALA A 148 5.06 11.57 9.11
C ALA A 148 5.52 10.11 9.30
N ASP A 149 6.79 9.90 9.68
CA ASP A 149 7.35 8.56 9.95
C ASP A 149 7.15 7.53 8.82
N ARG A 150 7.26 7.99 7.57
CA ARG A 150 6.95 7.18 6.38
C ARG A 150 7.69 5.82 6.38
N PRO A 151 7.00 4.71 6.11
CA PRO A 151 7.67 3.43 5.88
C PRO A 151 8.60 3.50 4.66
N ALA A 152 9.68 2.72 4.69
CA ALA A 152 10.71 2.69 3.65
C ALA A 152 10.24 1.94 2.39
N ASN A 153 9.27 2.50 1.69
CA ASN A 153 8.75 1.99 0.43
C ASN A 153 9.50 2.61 -0.76
N GLN A 154 9.75 1.82 -1.80
CA GLN A 154 10.31 2.36 -3.04
C GLN A 154 9.27 3.26 -3.74
N SER A 155 9.72 4.43 -4.22
CA SER A 155 8.93 5.30 -5.08
C SER A 155 9.59 5.39 -6.46
N ILE A 156 8.76 5.37 -7.49
CA ILE A 156 9.17 5.48 -8.89
C ILE A 156 8.82 6.85 -9.50
N VAL A 157 8.15 7.71 -8.73
CA VAL A 157 7.80 9.10 -9.08
C VAL A 157 7.22 9.24 -10.49
N VAL A 158 6.01 8.70 -10.70
CA VAL A 158 5.27 8.79 -11.98
C VAL A 158 4.21 9.90 -11.94
N GLY A 159 3.61 10.11 -10.77
CA GLY A 159 2.63 11.16 -10.53
C GLY A 159 3.27 12.43 -9.97
N PRO A 160 2.55 13.56 -9.98
CA PRO A 160 3.03 14.77 -9.31
C PRO A 160 3.21 14.53 -7.80
N ALA A 161 4.19 15.21 -7.20
CA ALA A 161 4.28 15.30 -5.74
C ALA A 161 2.99 15.90 -5.16
N LEU A 162 2.52 15.37 -4.03
CA LEU A 162 1.25 15.74 -3.40
C LEU A 162 1.40 16.50 -2.08
N GLY A 163 2.59 16.47 -1.46
CA GLY A 163 2.84 17.15 -0.18
C GLY A 163 2.86 18.68 -0.29
N GLY A 164 2.43 19.36 0.77
CA GLY A 164 2.38 20.82 0.90
C GLY A 164 1.38 21.52 -0.03
N ARG A 165 0.63 20.78 -0.85
CA ARG A 165 -0.28 21.35 -1.87
C ARG A 165 -1.65 21.72 -1.30
N HIS A 166 -2.08 21.07 -0.22
CA HIS A 166 -3.39 21.28 0.42
C HIS A 166 -4.52 21.40 -0.62
N LEU A 167 -4.67 20.34 -1.42
CA LEU A 167 -5.63 20.28 -2.53
C LEU A 167 -7.07 20.36 -2.00
N PRO A 168 -8.04 20.91 -2.76
CA PRO A 168 -9.43 20.85 -2.35
C PRO A 168 -9.89 19.39 -2.14
N ARG A 169 -10.67 19.17 -1.08
CA ARG A 169 -11.11 17.82 -0.68
C ARG A 169 -11.91 17.14 -1.78
N GLU A 170 -12.87 17.85 -2.35
CA GLU A 170 -13.76 17.35 -3.40
C GLU A 170 -12.99 17.01 -4.67
N TYR A 171 -12.02 17.87 -5.04
CA TYR A 171 -11.13 17.59 -6.16
C TYR A 171 -10.34 16.29 -5.94
N THR A 172 -9.80 16.11 -4.73
CA THR A 172 -9.00 14.94 -4.37
C THR A 172 -9.84 13.66 -4.42
N ILE A 173 -11.05 13.68 -3.85
CA ILE A 173 -11.99 12.55 -3.90
C ILE A 173 -12.33 12.21 -5.35
N GLN A 174 -12.70 13.20 -6.16
CA GLN A 174 -13.05 12.99 -7.56
C GLN A 174 -11.88 12.41 -8.35
N LYS A 175 -10.66 12.91 -8.12
CA LYS A 175 -9.47 12.39 -8.81
C LYS A 175 -9.13 10.95 -8.41
N MET A 176 -9.37 10.57 -7.15
CA MET A 176 -9.12 9.20 -6.70
C MET A 176 -10.18 8.21 -7.19
N LYS A 177 -11.46 8.58 -7.18
CA LYS A 177 -12.55 7.71 -7.62
C LYS A 177 -12.68 7.64 -9.14
N ASN A 178 -12.35 8.74 -9.83
CA ASN A 178 -12.47 8.87 -11.27
C ASN A 178 -11.15 9.44 -11.85
N PRO A 179 -10.05 8.68 -11.82
CA PRO A 179 -8.73 9.19 -12.21
C PRO A 179 -8.68 9.66 -13.67
N ASN A 180 -9.53 9.09 -14.55
CA ASN A 180 -9.59 9.36 -15.98
C ASN A 180 -8.20 9.59 -16.59
N SER A 181 -7.32 8.60 -16.39
CA SER A 181 -5.90 8.73 -16.64
C SER A 181 -5.32 7.39 -17.08
N GLU A 182 -4.39 7.44 -18.03
CA GLU A 182 -3.61 6.28 -18.47
C GLU A 182 -2.50 5.89 -17.48
N LYS A 183 -2.17 6.77 -16.52
CA LYS A 183 -1.13 6.53 -15.51
C LYS A 183 -1.73 6.11 -14.17
N MET A 184 -2.44 7.02 -13.49
CA MET A 184 -3.13 6.74 -12.23
C MET A 184 -4.27 5.72 -12.44
N PRO A 185 -4.23 4.55 -11.78
CA PRO A 185 -5.27 3.54 -11.86
C PRO A 185 -6.46 3.87 -10.97
N ASP A 186 -7.60 3.23 -11.25
CA ASP A 186 -8.67 3.11 -10.26
C ASP A 186 -8.30 2.00 -9.25
N LEU A 187 -8.20 2.38 -7.98
CA LEU A 187 -7.84 1.47 -6.89
C LEU A 187 -9.07 0.85 -6.21
N GLY A 188 -10.29 1.26 -6.59
CA GLY A 188 -11.54 0.78 -6.00
C GLY A 188 -11.74 1.24 -4.56
N LEU A 189 -11.37 2.49 -4.26
CA LEU A 189 -11.52 3.04 -2.92
C LEU A 189 -13.01 3.17 -2.55
N SER A 190 -13.34 2.83 -1.32
CA SER A 190 -14.66 3.16 -0.76
C SER A 190 -14.78 4.67 -0.50
N ASP A 191 -16.01 5.15 -0.29
CA ASP A 191 -16.25 6.57 0.02
C ASP A 191 -15.56 6.99 1.32
N THR A 192 -15.52 6.12 2.32
CA THR A 192 -14.87 6.39 3.61
C THR A 192 -13.36 6.46 3.47
N GLU A 193 -12.76 5.57 2.67
CA GLU A 193 -11.33 5.59 2.39
C GLU A 193 -10.94 6.84 1.59
N ALA A 194 -11.69 7.17 0.55
CA ALA A 194 -11.46 8.37 -0.26
C ALA A 194 -11.58 9.65 0.58
N ALA A 195 -12.58 9.73 1.47
CA ALA A 195 -12.75 10.87 2.37
C ALA A 195 -11.60 11.01 3.37
N ALA A 196 -11.10 9.92 3.93
CA ALA A 196 -9.96 9.93 4.85
C ALA A 196 -8.67 10.35 4.14
N ILE A 197 -8.35 9.74 2.99
CA ILE A 197 -7.16 10.12 2.20
C ILE A 197 -7.26 11.59 1.77
N ALA A 198 -8.44 12.05 1.35
CA ALA A 198 -8.63 13.46 1.02
C ALA A 198 -8.46 14.37 2.25
N ALA A 199 -8.83 13.93 3.46
CA ALA A 199 -8.57 14.69 4.68
C ALA A 199 -7.08 14.91 4.89
N PHE A 200 -6.29 13.85 4.75
CA PHE A 200 -4.84 13.90 4.83
C PHE A 200 -4.24 14.83 3.77
N LEU A 201 -4.61 14.67 2.49
CA LEU A 201 -4.05 15.47 1.39
C LEU A 201 -4.48 16.95 1.37
N SER A 202 -5.62 17.27 2.00
CA SER A 202 -6.10 18.65 2.10
C SER A 202 -5.48 19.40 3.28
N GLY A 203 -5.06 18.69 4.34
CA GLY A 203 -4.68 19.29 5.62
C GLY A 203 -5.81 20.14 6.23
N ASP A 204 -5.45 21.19 6.97
CA ASP A 204 -6.40 22.09 7.66
C ASP A 204 -7.26 22.95 6.72
N ARG A 205 -7.00 22.92 5.41
CA ARG A 205 -7.77 23.66 4.40
C ARG A 205 -9.22 23.21 4.24
N ALA A 206 -9.64 22.16 4.96
CA ALA A 206 -11.02 21.69 5.03
C ALA A 206 -12.05 22.75 5.49
N THR A 207 -11.60 23.91 5.99
CA THR A 207 -12.46 25.01 6.48
C THR A 207 -12.55 26.23 5.54
N ALA A 208 -11.82 26.27 4.43
CA ALA A 208 -11.60 27.52 3.68
C ALA A 208 -12.57 27.82 2.52
N THR A 209 -13.59 27.00 2.24
CA THR A 209 -14.54 27.21 1.13
C THR A 209 -15.94 27.66 1.56
N GLY A 210 -16.09 28.20 2.76
CA GLY A 210 -17.34 28.78 3.28
C GLY A 210 -17.41 30.32 3.25
N GLY A 211 -16.73 31.00 2.33
CA GLY A 211 -16.73 32.47 2.33
C GLY A 211 -16.27 33.11 1.03
N ARG A 212 -17.20 33.25 0.09
CA ARG A 212 -17.57 34.51 -0.60
C ARG A 212 -18.60 34.23 -1.69
#